data_AF-A0A519TBA3-F1
#
_entry.id   AF-A0A519TBA3-F1
#
_cell.length_a   1.000
_cell.length_b   1.000
_cell.length_c   1.000
_cell.angle_alpha   90.00
_cell.angle_beta   90.00
_cell.angle_gamma   90.00
#
_symmetry.space_group_name_H-M   'P 1'
#
loop_
_entity.id
_entity.type
_entity.pdbx_description
1 polymer ?
#
loop_
_entity_poly.entity_id
_entity_poly.type
_entity_poly.pdbx_seq_one_letter_code
_entity_poly.pdbx_strand_id
1 'polypeptide(L)'
;MENYTYDAIVIGSGISGGMAAKELTEKGLKTIMLERGRNVEHVKDYVNANKNPWEFEHRGGKTQQMIADYPVLKRDYTLNEQNLDFWVSDKDSPYTEVKPFDWFRGYQVGGRSLIWGRQSYRWSDLDFEANGKQGVAVDWPIRYKDLAPWYSHAEKFAGISGNRDGIAHLPDGDFMPPMEMNCVEKDVAARIKKHYKDRHMVIGRTANITQPHHNRTNCQYR
;
A
#
# COMPACT_ATOMS: atom_id res chain seq x y z
N MET A 1 -25.76 12.82 -30.55
CA MET A 1 -24.81 12.29 -29.55
C MET A 1 -24.80 13.25 -28.40
N GLU A 2 -25.06 12.79 -27.17
CA GLU A 2 -24.87 13.65 -25.99
C GLU A 2 -23.39 13.95 -25.82
N ASN A 3 -23.04 15.23 -25.66
CA ASN A 3 -21.68 15.65 -25.38
C ASN A 3 -21.39 15.43 -23.90
N TYR A 4 -20.58 14.43 -23.57
CA TYR A 4 -20.11 14.19 -22.22
C TYR A 4 -18.93 15.12 -21.89
N THR A 5 -19.22 16.27 -21.30
CA THR A 5 -18.20 17.20 -20.77
C THR A 5 -17.90 16.87 -19.30
N TYR A 6 -16.60 16.83 -18.95
CA TYR A 6 -16.07 16.64 -17.60
C TYR A 6 -15.02 17.73 -17.32
N ASP A 7 -14.91 18.15 -16.06
CA ASP A 7 -13.90 19.12 -15.62
C ASP A 7 -12.53 18.46 -15.42
N ALA A 8 -12.53 17.18 -15.06
CA ALA A 8 -11.32 16.39 -14.84
C ALA A 8 -11.50 14.94 -15.30
N ILE A 9 -10.40 14.36 -15.79
CA ILE A 9 -10.30 12.95 -16.18
C ILE A 9 -9.19 12.31 -15.35
N VAL A 10 -9.54 11.31 -14.55
CA VAL A 10 -8.58 10.52 -13.76
C VAL A 10 -8.37 9.18 -14.46
N ILE A 11 -7.13 8.87 -14.85
CA ILE A 11 -6.77 7.61 -15.49
C ILE A 11 -6.15 6.67 -14.46
N GLY A 12 -6.88 5.61 -14.14
CA GLY A 12 -6.54 4.61 -13.13
C GLY A 12 -7.24 4.88 -11.80
N SER A 13 -7.82 3.83 -11.21
CA SER A 13 -8.59 3.88 -9.97
C SER A 13 -7.84 3.30 -8.76
N GLY A 14 -6.51 3.17 -8.88
CA GLY A 14 -5.64 2.83 -7.75
C GLY A 14 -5.64 3.92 -6.67
N ILE A 15 -4.90 3.72 -5.58
CA ILE A 15 -4.92 4.61 -4.41
C ILE A 15 -4.78 6.10 -4.74
N SER A 16 -3.84 6.47 -5.62
CA SER A 16 -3.61 7.87 -6.02
C SER A 16 -4.77 8.42 -6.85
N GLY A 17 -5.27 7.64 -7.81
CA GLY A 17 -6.39 8.04 -8.67
C GLY A 17 -7.71 8.12 -7.90
N GLY A 18 -7.97 7.16 -7.01
CA GLY A 18 -9.12 7.17 -6.11
C GLY A 18 -9.10 8.39 -5.17
N MET A 19 -7.93 8.73 -4.60
CA MET A 19 -7.79 9.92 -3.77
C MET A 19 -8.00 11.21 -4.58
N ALA A 20 -7.43 11.30 -5.78
CA ALA A 20 -7.63 12.44 -6.66
C ALA A 20 -9.11 12.60 -7.05
N ALA A 21 -9.76 11.53 -7.50
CA ALA A 21 -11.18 11.54 -7.85
C ALA A 21 -12.04 11.97 -6.66
N LYS A 22 -11.79 11.44 -5.46
CA LYS A 22 -12.46 11.87 -4.22
C LYS A 22 -12.31 13.37 -3.99
N GLU A 23 -11.08 13.87 -3.93
CA GLU A 23 -10.82 15.29 -3.63
C GLU A 23 -11.42 16.23 -4.68
N LEU A 24 -11.33 15.88 -5.97
CA LEU A 24 -11.89 16.69 -7.06
C LEU A 24 -13.42 16.72 -6.99
N THR A 25 -14.06 15.56 -6.80
CA THR A 25 -15.52 15.46 -6.73
C THR A 25 -16.11 16.11 -5.48
N GLU A 26 -15.49 15.94 -4.31
CA GLU A 26 -15.94 16.61 -3.08
C GLU A 26 -15.79 18.14 -3.15
N LYS A 27 -14.88 18.63 -3.99
CA LYS A 27 -14.72 20.07 -4.29
C LYS A 27 -15.64 20.54 -5.44
N GLY A 28 -16.55 19.69 -5.92
CA GLY A 28 -17.61 20.05 -6.87
C GLY A 28 -17.25 19.86 -8.35
N LEU A 29 -16.10 19.29 -8.68
CA LEU A 29 -15.72 19.04 -10.07
C LEU A 29 -16.39 17.79 -10.62
N LYS A 30 -16.97 17.89 -11.82
CA LYS A 30 -17.51 16.76 -12.56
C LYS A 30 -16.37 15.94 -13.12
N THR A 31 -16.02 14.87 -12.41
CA THR A 31 -14.85 14.04 -12.70
C THR A 31 -15.27 12.69 -13.26
N ILE A 32 -14.60 12.24 -14.33
CA ILE A 32 -14.67 10.84 -14.79
C ILE A 32 -13.39 10.10 -14.40
N MET A 33 -13.55 8.88 -13.90
CA MET A 33 -12.43 7.99 -13.59
C MET A 33 -12.48 6.78 -14.51
N LEU A 34 -11.38 6.50 -15.21
CA LEU A 34 -11.25 5.39 -16.14
C LEU A 34 -10.33 4.32 -15.55
N GLU A 35 -10.81 3.09 -15.45
CA GLU A 35 -10.03 1.94 -14.99
C GLU A 35 -9.91 0.91 -16.12
N ARG A 36 -8.70 0.38 -16.32
CA ARG A 36 -8.44 -0.67 -17.31
C ARG A 36 -9.03 -2.01 -16.86
N GLY A 37 -8.99 -2.25 -15.55
CA GLY A 37 -9.40 -3.49 -14.92
C GLY A 37 -10.89 -3.67 -14.71
N ARG A 38 -11.25 -4.84 -14.18
CA ARG A 38 -12.61 -5.15 -13.76
C ARG A 38 -12.99 -4.37 -12.50
N ASN A 39 -14.28 -4.13 -12.32
CA ASN A 39 -14.79 -3.75 -11.00
C ASN A 39 -14.62 -4.90 -10.02
N VAL A 40 -14.25 -4.57 -8.78
CA VAL A 40 -14.14 -5.53 -7.67
C VAL A 40 -15.07 -5.07 -6.56
N GLU A 41 -16.10 -5.85 -6.32
CA GLU A 41 -17.11 -5.60 -5.31
C GLU A 41 -16.70 -6.27 -3.98
N HIS A 42 -16.63 -5.48 -2.91
CA HIS A 42 -16.33 -5.99 -1.58
C HIS A 42 -17.31 -7.08 -1.16
N VAL A 43 -16.84 -8.08 -0.42
CA VAL A 43 -17.55 -9.33 -0.04
C VAL A 43 -17.82 -10.28 -1.21
N LYS A 44 -18.30 -9.79 -2.36
CA LYS A 44 -18.69 -10.61 -3.50
C LYS A 44 -17.49 -11.22 -4.23
N ASP A 45 -16.50 -10.40 -4.60
CA ASP A 45 -15.38 -10.83 -5.43
C ASP A 45 -14.17 -11.33 -4.64
N TYR A 46 -14.26 -11.32 -3.31
CA TYR A 46 -13.23 -11.81 -2.38
C TYR A 46 -13.45 -13.30 -2.06
N VAL A 47 -13.64 -14.11 -3.10
CA VAL A 47 -14.11 -15.52 -3.02
C VAL A 47 -13.22 -16.46 -2.21
N ASN A 48 -11.95 -16.10 -2.04
CA ASN A 48 -10.96 -16.89 -1.32
C ASN A 48 -10.65 -16.37 0.09
N ALA A 49 -11.22 -15.22 0.51
CA ALA A 49 -10.80 -14.52 1.73
C ALA A 49 -11.11 -15.28 3.03
N ASN A 50 -12.11 -16.17 3.03
CA ASN A 50 -12.51 -16.97 4.19
C ASN A 50 -12.14 -18.45 4.07
N LYS A 51 -11.43 -18.84 3.00
CA LYS A 51 -10.99 -20.22 2.82
C LYS A 51 -9.79 -20.50 3.71
N ASN A 52 -9.83 -21.63 4.39
CA ASN A 52 -8.71 -22.19 5.11
C ASN A 52 -7.69 -22.80 4.15
N PRO A 53 -6.42 -22.96 4.56
CA PRO A 53 -5.39 -23.55 3.70
C PRO A 53 -5.76 -24.92 3.14
N TRP A 54 -6.47 -25.78 3.88
CA TRP A 54 -6.87 -27.13 3.40
C TRP A 54 -8.02 -27.14 2.39
N GLU A 55 -8.68 -26.00 2.16
CA GLU A 55 -9.74 -25.86 1.14
C GLU A 55 -9.16 -25.57 -0.25
N PHE A 56 -7.87 -25.28 -0.34
CA PHE A 56 -7.13 -25.15 -1.59
C PHE A 56 -6.46 -26.47 -1.94
N GLU A 57 -6.55 -26.89 -3.20
CA GLU A 57 -5.98 -28.14 -3.70
C GLU A 57 -4.48 -28.27 -3.39
N HIS A 58 -3.72 -27.19 -3.57
CA HIS A 58 -2.28 -27.15 -3.29
C HIS A 58 -1.94 -26.36 -2.02
N ARG A 59 -2.89 -26.26 -1.09
CA ARG A 59 -2.76 -25.53 0.17
C ARG A 59 -2.41 -24.04 0.03
N GLY A 60 -2.82 -23.43 -1.07
CA GLY A 60 -2.46 -22.04 -1.39
C GLY A 60 -1.07 -21.91 -2.02
N GLY A 61 -0.38 -23.00 -2.31
CA GLY A 61 0.90 -22.99 -3.00
C GLY A 61 0.77 -22.64 -4.49
N LYS A 62 1.91 -22.38 -5.14
CA LYS A 62 1.97 -22.22 -6.60
C LYS A 62 2.03 -23.56 -7.30
N THR A 63 1.26 -23.72 -8.37
CA THR A 63 1.29 -24.91 -9.23
C THR A 63 2.44 -24.84 -10.25
N GLN A 64 2.79 -25.97 -10.87
CA GLN A 64 3.77 -25.97 -11.97
C GLN A 64 3.27 -25.15 -13.18
N GLN A 65 1.97 -25.15 -13.42
CA GLN A 65 1.35 -24.35 -14.47
C GLN A 65 1.50 -22.85 -14.17
N MET A 66 1.24 -22.41 -12.94
CA MET A 66 1.47 -21.03 -12.51
C MET A 66 2.93 -20.61 -12.70
N ILE A 67 3.88 -21.48 -12.35
CA ILE A 67 5.32 -21.20 -12.51
C ILE A 67 5.70 -21.00 -13.98
N ALA A 68 5.10 -21.79 -14.88
CA ALA A 68 5.30 -21.64 -16.32
C ALA A 68 4.64 -20.36 -16.87
N ASP A 69 3.46 -20.01 -16.36
CA ASP A 69 2.67 -18.90 -16.87
C ASP A 69 3.13 -17.53 -16.35
N TYR A 70 3.78 -17.49 -15.20
CA TYR A 70 4.25 -16.27 -14.54
C TYR A 70 5.77 -16.31 -14.31
N PRO A 71 6.59 -16.18 -15.37
CA PRO A 71 8.04 -16.25 -15.29
C PRO A 71 8.67 -15.16 -14.41
N VAL A 72 7.95 -14.05 -14.16
CA VAL A 72 8.38 -13.00 -13.24
C VAL A 72 7.75 -13.22 -11.87
N LEU A 73 6.42 -13.27 -11.78
CA LEU A 73 5.73 -13.29 -10.48
C LEU A 73 6.15 -14.50 -9.62
N LYS A 74 6.62 -15.60 -10.23
CA LYS A 74 7.15 -16.77 -9.52
C LYS A 74 8.33 -16.50 -8.58
N ARG A 75 9.01 -15.37 -8.77
CA ARG A 75 10.18 -14.93 -7.99
C ARG A 75 9.81 -14.48 -6.57
N ASP A 76 8.54 -14.15 -6.33
CA ASP A 76 8.06 -13.63 -5.04
C ASP A 76 6.95 -14.52 -4.42
N TYR A 77 6.60 -14.24 -3.16
CA TYR A 77 5.54 -14.90 -2.40
C TYR A 77 4.13 -14.62 -2.95
N THR A 78 4.00 -13.62 -3.82
CA THR A 78 2.71 -13.19 -4.37
C THR A 78 2.09 -14.18 -5.35
N LEU A 79 2.89 -15.04 -6.00
CA LEU A 79 2.34 -16.09 -6.87
C LEU A 79 1.79 -17.25 -6.02
N ASN A 80 0.47 -17.30 -5.91
CA ASN A 80 -0.25 -18.33 -5.16
C ASN A 80 -1.68 -18.51 -5.70
N GLU A 81 -2.33 -19.58 -5.27
CA GLU A 81 -3.73 -19.88 -5.61
C GLU A 81 -4.76 -18.94 -4.98
N GLN A 82 -4.39 -18.24 -3.90
CA GLN A 82 -5.36 -17.52 -3.09
C GLN A 82 -5.81 -16.22 -3.76
N ASN A 83 -4.93 -15.57 -4.54
CA ASN A 83 -5.22 -14.27 -5.13
C ASN A 83 -4.67 -14.07 -6.55
N LEU A 84 -4.45 -15.15 -7.32
CA LEU A 84 -3.91 -15.07 -8.69
C LEU A 84 -4.67 -14.06 -9.57
N ASP A 85 -6.00 -14.01 -9.46
CA ASP A 85 -6.87 -13.14 -10.25
C ASP A 85 -6.68 -11.62 -10.00
N PHE A 86 -5.92 -11.24 -8.99
CA PHE A 86 -5.54 -9.85 -8.72
C PHE A 86 -4.21 -9.45 -9.36
N TRP A 87 -3.50 -10.40 -9.96
CA TRP A 87 -2.22 -10.19 -10.62
C TRP A 87 -2.37 -10.21 -12.13
N VAL A 88 -1.65 -9.33 -12.80
CA VAL A 88 -1.61 -9.30 -14.27
C VAL A 88 -0.80 -10.48 -14.78
N SER A 89 -1.35 -11.18 -15.77
CA SER A 89 -0.66 -12.20 -16.54
C SER A 89 0.59 -11.64 -17.22
N ASP A 90 1.75 -12.26 -16.95
CA ASP A 90 3.02 -11.92 -17.58
C ASP A 90 2.97 -12.15 -19.10
N LYS A 91 2.14 -13.08 -19.58
CA LYS A 91 1.94 -13.36 -21.01
C LYS A 91 1.23 -12.22 -21.74
N ASP A 92 0.22 -11.63 -21.10
CA ASP A 92 -0.61 -10.58 -21.70
C ASP A 92 -0.01 -9.18 -21.55
N SER A 93 1.01 -9.05 -20.70
CA SER A 93 1.72 -7.79 -20.49
C SER A 93 3.21 -8.04 -20.29
N PRO A 94 3.91 -8.59 -21.31
CA PRO A 94 5.33 -8.86 -21.21
C PRO A 94 6.11 -7.55 -21.11
N TYR A 95 7.28 -7.61 -20.49
CA TYR A 95 8.20 -6.47 -20.45
C TYR A 95 9.64 -6.93 -20.63
N THR A 96 10.45 -6.05 -21.19
CA THR A 96 11.89 -6.30 -21.36
C THR A 96 12.59 -5.96 -20.05
N GLU A 97 13.32 -6.91 -19.51
CA GLU A 97 14.22 -6.69 -18.37
C GLU A 97 15.68 -6.69 -18.86
N VAL A 98 16.36 -5.54 -18.79
CA VAL A 98 17.81 -5.46 -19.04
C VAL A 98 18.60 -5.93 -17.82
N LYS A 99 18.03 -5.71 -16.64
CA LYS A 99 18.46 -6.22 -15.33
C LYS A 99 17.22 -6.77 -14.62
N PRO A 100 17.37 -7.69 -13.65
CA PRO A 100 16.23 -8.21 -12.89
C PRO A 100 15.34 -7.08 -12.39
N PHE A 101 14.08 -7.12 -12.80
CA PHE A 101 13.06 -6.14 -12.41
C PHE A 101 11.77 -6.92 -12.16
N ASP A 102 11.18 -6.79 -10.97
CA ASP A 102 9.96 -7.49 -10.62
C ASP A 102 8.78 -6.53 -10.68
N TRP A 103 7.92 -6.71 -11.68
CA TRP A 103 6.82 -5.79 -11.95
C TRP A 103 5.48 -6.30 -11.42
N PHE A 104 5.17 -5.93 -10.18
CA PHE A 104 3.89 -6.22 -9.55
C PHE A 104 2.78 -5.29 -10.05
N ARG A 105 1.78 -5.85 -10.72
CA ARG A 105 0.65 -5.12 -11.33
C ARG A 105 -0.68 -5.79 -10.97
N GLY A 106 -1.70 -4.96 -10.78
CA GLY A 106 -3.09 -5.38 -10.70
C GLY A 106 -3.94 -4.45 -11.55
N TYR A 107 -4.82 -5.03 -12.38
CA TYR A 107 -5.83 -4.31 -13.16
C TYR A 107 -7.22 -4.59 -12.59
N GLN A 108 -7.60 -3.77 -11.61
CA GLN A 108 -8.90 -3.81 -10.98
C GLN A 108 -9.23 -2.47 -10.35
N VAL A 109 -10.52 -2.21 -10.10
CA VAL A 109 -10.93 -1.05 -9.32
C VAL A 109 -10.29 -1.08 -7.93
N GLY A 110 -9.65 0.03 -7.53
CA GLY A 110 -8.81 0.11 -6.32
C GLY A 110 -7.34 -0.28 -6.55
N GLY A 111 -7.01 -0.93 -7.66
CA GLY A 111 -5.65 -1.29 -8.05
C GLY A 111 -4.87 -2.03 -6.97
N ARG A 112 -3.60 -1.67 -6.79
CA ARG A 112 -2.70 -2.37 -5.86
C ARG A 112 -3.00 -2.13 -4.37
N SER A 113 -3.86 -1.18 -4.00
CA SER A 113 -4.25 -1.04 -2.60
C SER A 113 -5.13 -2.19 -2.10
N LEU A 114 -5.56 -3.10 -2.98
CA LEU A 114 -6.22 -4.34 -2.58
C LEU A 114 -5.24 -5.47 -2.20
N ILE A 115 -3.96 -5.36 -2.59
CA ILE A 115 -2.96 -6.44 -2.48
C ILE A 115 -1.62 -5.99 -1.85
N TRP A 116 -1.55 -4.76 -1.37
CA TRP A 116 -0.37 -4.20 -0.68
C TRP A 116 -0.24 -4.62 0.79
N GLY A 117 0.96 -4.42 1.35
CA GLY A 117 1.28 -4.70 2.75
C GLY A 117 0.87 -3.63 3.77
N ARG A 118 0.16 -2.58 3.36
CA ARG A 118 -0.41 -1.51 4.22
C ARG A 118 0.57 -0.64 5.01
N GLN A 119 1.86 -0.89 4.89
CA GLN A 119 2.91 -0.07 5.49
C GLN A 119 2.85 1.36 4.91
N SER A 120 2.74 2.35 5.79
CA SER A 120 2.40 3.73 5.45
C SER A 120 3.30 4.70 6.21
N TYR A 121 4.48 4.98 5.63
CA TYR A 121 5.51 5.81 6.25
C TYR A 121 5.59 7.18 5.59
N ARG A 122 5.90 8.19 6.39
CA ARG A 122 6.30 9.51 5.90
C ARG A 122 7.75 9.45 5.44
N TRP A 123 8.06 10.22 4.41
CA TRP A 123 9.44 10.66 4.19
C TRP A 123 9.79 11.79 5.16
N SER A 124 11.08 11.92 5.46
CA SER A 124 11.66 12.95 6.32
C SER A 124 12.31 14.08 5.52
N ASP A 125 12.71 15.15 6.21
CA ASP A 125 13.57 16.19 5.62
C ASP A 125 14.86 15.59 5.03
N LEU A 126 15.40 14.52 5.62
CA LEU A 126 16.59 13.85 5.11
C LEU A 126 16.36 13.26 3.71
N ASP A 127 15.17 12.72 3.46
CA ASP A 127 14.82 12.11 2.17
C ASP A 127 14.60 13.19 1.09
N PHE A 128 13.90 14.27 1.42
CA PHE A 128 13.65 15.37 0.48
C PHE A 128 14.91 16.17 0.13
N GLU A 129 15.90 16.23 1.03
CA GLU A 129 17.16 16.97 0.82
C GLU A 129 18.31 16.08 0.31
N ALA A 130 18.16 14.75 0.31
CA ALA A 130 19.24 13.82 -0.02
C ALA A 130 19.84 14.09 -1.41
N ASN A 131 18.99 14.22 -2.43
CA ASN A 131 19.41 14.46 -3.81
C ASN A 131 20.24 15.75 -3.92
N GLY A 132 19.74 16.86 -3.37
CA GLY A 132 20.44 18.15 -3.38
C GLY A 132 21.77 18.12 -2.63
N LYS A 133 21.81 17.52 -1.42
CA LYS A 133 23.02 17.46 -0.60
C LYS A 133 24.10 16.55 -1.18
N GLN A 134 23.70 15.45 -1.81
CA GLN A 134 24.62 14.46 -2.38
C GLN A 134 24.99 14.77 -3.83
N GLY A 135 24.33 15.74 -4.48
CA GLY A 135 24.54 16.06 -5.89
C GLY A 135 24.09 14.93 -6.83
N VAL A 136 23.08 14.14 -6.41
CA VAL A 136 22.53 13.01 -7.19
C VAL A 136 21.12 13.34 -7.68
N ALA A 137 20.83 12.99 -8.93
CA ALA A 137 19.53 13.25 -9.56
C ALA A 137 19.09 14.73 -9.42
N VAL A 138 17.78 14.96 -9.33
CA VAL A 138 17.19 16.31 -9.20
C VAL A 138 16.73 16.51 -7.75
N ASP A 139 17.08 17.65 -7.18
CA ASP A 139 16.57 18.06 -5.87
C ASP A 139 15.05 18.21 -5.91
N TRP A 140 14.36 17.78 -4.85
CA TRP A 140 12.91 17.92 -4.80
C TRP A 140 12.56 19.42 -4.82
N PRO A 141 11.51 19.85 -5.55
CA PRO A 141 11.09 21.26 -5.52
C PRO A 141 10.23 21.60 -4.29
N ILE A 142 10.03 20.64 -3.39
CA ILE A 142 9.22 20.73 -2.18
C ILE A 142 10.01 20.13 -1.01
N ARG A 143 9.60 20.45 0.21
CA ARG A 143 10.20 19.94 1.45
C ARG A 143 9.16 19.22 2.30
N TYR A 144 9.62 18.51 3.33
CA TYR A 144 8.73 17.80 4.24
C TYR A 144 7.63 18.71 4.80
N LYS A 145 7.98 19.93 5.21
CA LYS A 145 7.02 20.92 5.73
C LYS A 145 5.87 21.23 4.78
N ASP A 146 6.09 21.15 3.47
CA ASP A 146 5.07 21.42 2.47
C ASP A 146 4.09 20.24 2.36
N LEU A 147 4.57 19.00 2.57
CA LEU A 147 3.74 17.79 2.57
C LEU A 147 3.21 17.35 3.93
N ALA A 148 3.77 17.82 5.04
CA ALA A 148 3.37 17.40 6.38
C ALA A 148 1.86 17.55 6.65
N PRO A 149 1.19 18.65 6.25
CA PRO A 149 -0.27 18.76 6.36
C PRO A 149 -1.02 17.73 5.51
N TRP A 150 -0.49 17.39 4.33
CA TRP A 150 -1.09 16.41 3.42
C TRP A 150 -0.90 14.97 3.89
N TYR A 151 0.24 14.65 4.48
CA TYR A 151 0.44 13.39 5.19
C TYR A 151 -0.58 13.26 6.33
N SER A 152 -0.74 14.29 7.16
CA SER A 152 -1.74 14.30 8.23
C SER A 152 -3.17 14.12 7.72
N HIS A 153 -3.53 14.75 6.60
CA HIS A 153 -4.83 14.56 5.95
C HIS A 153 -5.04 13.10 5.51
N ALA A 154 -4.06 12.54 4.79
CA ALA A 154 -4.12 11.17 4.31
C ALA A 154 -4.14 10.15 5.45
N GLU A 155 -3.37 10.38 6.52
CA GLU A 155 -3.28 9.48 7.67
C GLU A 155 -4.59 9.41 8.44
N LYS A 156 -5.19 10.57 8.72
CA LYS A 156 -6.50 10.68 9.37
C LYS A 156 -7.58 10.04 8.52
N PHE A 157 -7.59 10.27 7.20
CA PHE A 157 -8.56 9.66 6.32
C PHE A 157 -8.40 8.13 6.25
N ALA A 158 -7.19 7.64 6.02
CA ALA A 158 -6.90 6.21 5.88
C ALA A 158 -7.10 5.45 7.18
N GLY A 159 -6.83 6.08 8.33
CA GLY A 159 -6.82 5.46 9.65
C GLY A 159 -5.52 4.70 9.90
N ILE A 160 -4.40 5.41 9.82
CA ILE A 160 -3.08 4.81 10.04
C ILE A 160 -2.86 4.58 11.54
N SER A 161 -2.46 3.37 11.91
CA SER A 161 -2.05 3.02 13.28
C SER A 161 -0.54 3.08 13.42
N GLY A 162 -0.04 3.42 14.61
CA GLY A 162 1.40 3.49 14.87
C GLY A 162 1.72 4.21 16.18
N ASN A 163 3.01 4.32 16.48
CA ASN A 163 3.52 5.08 17.63
C ASN A 163 4.17 6.40 17.20
N ARG A 164 4.24 7.31 18.18
CA ARG A 164 5.05 8.53 18.09
C ARG A 164 6.40 8.25 18.71
N ASP A 165 7.36 7.90 17.86
CA ASP A 165 8.66 7.38 18.27
C ASP A 165 9.73 8.49 18.36
N GLY A 166 9.45 9.70 17.85
CA GLY A 166 10.39 10.83 17.88
C GLY A 166 11.63 10.62 17.00
N ILE A 167 11.52 9.77 16.00
CA ILE A 167 12.64 9.38 15.13
C ILE A 167 12.73 10.32 13.94
N ALA A 168 13.85 11.06 13.81
CA ALA A 168 14.01 12.07 12.76
C ALA A 168 13.92 11.52 11.32
N HIS A 169 14.48 10.33 11.09
CA HIS A 169 14.43 9.66 9.78
C HIS A 169 13.06 9.03 9.48
N LEU A 170 12.19 8.93 10.48
CA LEU A 170 10.86 8.35 10.34
C LEU A 170 9.86 9.25 11.09
N PRO A 171 9.53 10.43 10.55
CA PRO A 171 8.82 11.47 11.29
C PRO A 171 7.44 11.00 11.74
N ASP A 172 7.06 11.34 12.96
CA ASP A 172 5.75 10.99 13.48
C ASP A 172 4.60 11.64 12.69
N GLY A 173 3.39 11.12 12.91
CA GLY A 173 2.17 11.54 12.25
C GLY A 173 0.95 11.48 13.15
N ASP A 174 -0.22 11.52 12.51
CA ASP A 174 -1.53 11.49 13.15
C ASP A 174 -2.07 10.05 13.14
N PHE A 175 -1.63 9.28 14.14
CA PHE A 175 -1.92 7.86 14.22
C PHE A 175 -3.08 7.54 15.17
N MET A 176 -3.83 6.49 14.81
CA MET A 176 -4.63 5.71 15.75
C MET A 176 -3.72 4.92 16.70
N PRO A 177 -4.25 4.40 17.82
CA PRO A 177 -3.46 3.54 18.69
C PRO A 177 -2.82 2.38 17.92
N PRO A 178 -1.57 2.04 18.24
CA PRO A 178 -0.86 0.97 17.55
C PRO A 178 -1.47 -0.40 17.86
N MET A 179 -1.15 -1.37 17.00
CA MET A 179 -1.23 -2.78 17.38
C MET A 179 -0.03 -3.10 18.28
N GLU A 180 -0.28 -3.37 19.55
CA GLU A 180 0.75 -3.52 20.57
C GLU A 180 1.76 -4.63 20.27
N MET A 181 3.01 -4.40 20.66
CA MET A 181 4.05 -5.44 20.61
C MET A 181 3.68 -6.61 21.53
N ASN A 182 3.92 -7.82 21.04
CA ASN A 182 3.85 -9.03 21.84
C ASN A 182 5.04 -9.13 22.83
N CYS A 183 5.01 -10.12 23.72
CA CYS A 183 6.03 -10.26 24.77
C CYS A 183 7.44 -10.49 24.22
N VAL A 184 7.58 -11.20 23.09
CA VAL A 184 8.86 -11.48 22.43
C VAL A 184 9.41 -10.20 21.81
N GLU A 185 8.57 -9.45 21.09
CA GLU A 185 8.93 -8.16 20.50
C GLU A 185 9.36 -7.15 21.57
N LYS A 186 8.66 -7.11 22.72
CA LYS A 186 9.04 -6.26 23.86
C LYS A 186 10.40 -6.64 24.44
N ASP A 187 10.70 -7.94 24.59
CA ASP A 187 12.02 -8.40 25.05
C ASP A 187 13.12 -8.04 24.05
N VAL A 188 12.89 -8.24 22.75
CA VAL A 188 13.84 -7.88 21.69
C VAL A 188 14.08 -6.37 21.65
N ALA A 189 13.03 -5.55 21.69
CA ALA A 189 13.13 -4.09 21.71
C ALA A 189 13.94 -3.60 22.92
N ALA A 190 13.71 -4.19 24.10
CA ALA A 190 14.47 -3.88 25.31
C ALA A 190 15.96 -4.24 25.17
N ARG A 191 16.28 -5.41 24.60
CA ARG A 191 17.67 -5.84 24.36
C ARG A 191 18.37 -4.96 23.34
N ILE A 192 17.69 -4.57 22.26
CA ILE A 192 18.22 -3.64 21.26
C ILE A 192 18.55 -2.31 21.93
N LYS A 193 17.62 -1.74 22.70
CA LYS A 193 17.83 -0.47 23.42
C LYS A 193 18.95 -0.54 24.47
N LYS A 194 19.16 -1.70 25.08
CA LYS A 194 20.25 -1.93 26.04
C LYS A 194 21.62 -1.95 25.36
N HIS A 195 21.72 -2.57 24.19
CA HIS A 195 22.99 -2.79 23.52
C HIS A 195 23.36 -1.66 22.54
N TYR A 196 22.37 -1.10 21.86
CA TYR A 196 22.54 -0.07 20.84
C TYR A 196 21.90 1.24 21.31
N LYS A 197 22.59 2.37 21.04
CA LYS A 197 22.11 3.72 21.36
C LYS A 197 21.38 4.37 20.18
N ASP A 198 21.59 3.83 18.98
CA ASP A 198 21.24 4.38 17.67
C ASP A 198 20.26 3.50 16.88
N ARG A 199 19.86 2.35 17.43
CA ARG A 199 18.93 1.42 16.79
C ARG A 199 17.63 1.35 17.58
N HIS A 200 16.52 1.44 16.87
CA HIS A 200 15.19 1.45 17.46
C HIS A 200 14.35 0.36 16.82
N MET A 201 13.77 -0.51 17.66
CA MET A 201 12.68 -1.37 17.23
C MET A 201 11.39 -0.65 17.60
N VAL A 202 10.57 -0.35 16.60
CA VAL A 202 9.32 0.40 16.73
C VAL A 202 8.16 -0.39 16.14
N ILE A 203 6.94 0.00 16.49
CA ILE A 203 5.74 -0.58 15.89
C ILE A 203 5.59 -0.02 14.48
N GLY A 204 5.39 -0.90 13.50
CA GLY A 204 5.18 -0.49 12.11
C GLY A 204 3.95 0.41 11.95
N ARG A 205 4.03 1.36 11.03
CA ARG A 205 2.94 2.30 10.76
C ARG A 205 2.08 1.76 9.64
N THR A 206 0.84 1.40 9.93
CA THR A 206 0.02 0.61 9.01
C THR A 206 -1.39 1.14 8.81
N ALA A 207 -1.90 1.00 7.60
CA ALA A 207 -3.31 1.22 7.26
C ALA A 207 -4.20 0.06 7.73
N ASN A 208 -4.11 -0.25 9.02
CA ASN A 208 -4.93 -1.19 9.74
C ASN A 208 -5.67 -0.42 10.83
N ILE A 209 -7.00 -0.42 10.71
CA ILE A 209 -7.88 0.34 11.59
C ILE A 209 -7.92 -0.33 12.96
N THR A 210 -7.46 0.36 14.01
CA THR A 210 -7.49 -0.17 15.38
C THR A 210 -8.69 0.29 16.19
N GLN A 211 -9.42 1.29 15.69
CA GLN A 211 -10.68 1.79 16.23
C GLN A 211 -11.67 2.09 15.11
N PRO A 212 -13.00 1.91 15.27
CA PRO A 212 -13.97 2.17 14.22
C PRO A 212 -13.78 3.53 13.52
N HIS A 213 -13.77 3.53 12.18
CA HIS A 213 -13.36 4.71 11.40
C HIS A 213 -14.03 4.79 10.02
N HIS A 214 -14.75 5.88 9.73
CA HIS A 214 -15.45 6.11 8.46
C HIS A 214 -16.18 4.85 7.92
N ASN A 215 -17.11 4.31 8.71
CA ASN A 215 -17.90 3.10 8.41
C ASN A 215 -17.11 1.78 8.28
N ARG A 216 -15.82 1.77 8.63
CA ARG A 216 -15.01 0.56 8.70
C ARG A 216 -14.85 0.13 10.16
N THR A 217 -14.96 -1.17 10.41
CA THR A 217 -14.74 -1.75 11.74
C THR A 217 -13.25 -1.89 12.05
N ASN A 218 -12.92 -2.05 13.32
CA ASN A 218 -11.56 -2.35 13.74
C ASN A 218 -11.09 -3.72 13.23
N CYS A 219 -9.78 -3.84 13.05
CA CYS A 219 -9.10 -5.05 12.63
C CYS A 219 -9.41 -6.21 13.58
N GLN A 220 -9.52 -7.40 13.00
CA GLN A 220 -9.69 -8.65 13.71
C GLN A 220 -8.32 -9.32 13.83
N TYR A 221 -7.80 -9.44 15.05
CA TYR A 221 -6.49 -10.05 15.34
C TYR A 221 -6.62 -11.58 15.34
N ARG A 222 -6.77 -12.17 14.16
CA ARG A 222 -6.97 -13.61 13.96
C ARG A 222 -5.69 -14.28 13.49
#